data_AF-A0A351CZP2-F1
#
_entry.id   AF-A0A351CZP2-F1
#
_cell.length_a   1.000
_cell.length_b   1.000
_cell.length_c   1.000
_cell.angle_alpha   90.00
_cell.angle_beta   90.00
_cell.angle_gamma   90.00
#
_symmetry.space_group_name_H-M   'P 1'
#
loop_
_entity.id
_entity.type
_entity.pdbx_description
1 polymer ?
#
loop_
_entity_poly.entity_id
_entity_poly.type
_entity_poly.pdbx_seq_one_letter_code
_entity_poly.pdbx_strand_id
1 'polypeptide(L)'
;MVNLLKKVALLSVVLLYGQNGSSEEMLWCSGDRATSPICVELNDALLQRSDAEVLSNKAAMVTDPPWKAEDYADALTVYEEAKAQFENEYYGDAASKFSKSRDLYSALLSTLSLSIAMNKKLVDEVGETRNFQEAINAAKKLTAWGADSLTSTIVEMEAMRRDSARITKIAELLDVGEVQDAERIVGELESNIYAKEVQTYRARVSALKRDSQFSRLVSEGLKALDKNDLATVKITLVKARNLNPGSTTVNEALLSIKQRQRAIRIIAMEEVLSEHLQAENYLAALDVLRDLEAMDPSSNLRAKIAEISSYIEIENRIDTYADQLTSLSSVSLRKAIQEVIAEIESADVTRFGDRVESKYQQLKARYTALAVKVELELISDGISPVLIKPGGRLGEFKNLVLRVYPGNYRLSVRCVGRQELVTKIEVPAGAARRLVDLTCGI
;
A
#
# COMPACT_ATOMS: atom_id res chain seq x y z
N MET A 1 -46.00 32.61 8.21
CA MET A 1 -46.17 33.51 9.37
C MET A 1 -45.62 34.87 8.94
N VAL A 2 -46.49 35.76 8.42
CA VAL A 2 -46.97 37.01 9.09
C VAL A 2 -45.78 37.98 9.27
N ASN A 3 -45.59 39.06 8.50
CA ASN A 3 -46.43 40.24 8.22
C ASN A 3 -46.05 40.80 6.82
N LEU A 4 -46.94 41.08 5.86
CA LEU A 4 -47.95 42.15 5.72
C LEU A 4 -47.41 43.61 5.58
N LEU A 5 -47.90 44.29 4.52
CA LEU A 5 -47.84 45.72 4.15
C LEU A 5 -46.59 46.13 3.32
N LYS A 6 -46.64 46.65 2.08
CA LYS A 6 -47.68 47.31 1.26
C LYS A 6 -47.35 47.15 -0.24
N LYS A 7 -48.37 46.81 -1.05
CA LYS A 7 -48.51 47.19 -2.47
C LYS A 7 -49.08 48.63 -2.53
N VAL A 8 -48.95 49.25 -3.70
CA VAL A 8 -49.57 50.51 -4.19
C VAL A 8 -48.62 51.72 -4.19
N ALA A 9 -48.11 52.02 -5.39
CA ALA A 9 -47.99 53.36 -5.98
C ALA A 9 -47.41 53.21 -7.42
N LEU A 10 -48.23 52.79 -8.40
CA LEU A 10 -48.48 53.67 -9.54
C LEU A 10 -48.83 55.08 -9.06
N LEU A 11 -47.91 56.03 -9.25
CA LEU A 11 -48.27 57.43 -9.34
C LEU A 11 -47.42 58.09 -10.41
N SER A 12 -48.08 58.35 -11.52
CA SER A 12 -47.85 59.46 -12.43
C SER A 12 -47.36 60.69 -11.66
N VAL A 13 -46.08 61.05 -11.81
CA VAL A 13 -45.61 62.39 -11.42
C VAL A 13 -45.91 63.31 -12.60
N VAL A 14 -47.18 63.68 -12.65
CA VAL A 14 -47.67 64.89 -13.29
C VAL A 14 -47.11 66.07 -12.50
N LEU A 15 -46.40 66.95 -13.21
CA LEU A 15 -46.31 68.40 -13.03
C LEU A 15 -46.78 68.92 -11.66
N LEU A 16 -45.83 69.28 -10.79
CA LEU A 16 -46.07 70.22 -9.70
C LEU A 16 -44.97 71.29 -9.63
N TYR A 17 -45.23 72.37 -10.37
CA TYR A 17 -45.12 73.77 -9.94
C TYR A 17 -43.82 74.21 -9.24
N GLY A 18 -42.82 74.53 -10.06
CA GLY A 18 -41.98 75.71 -9.87
C GLY A 18 -42.54 76.85 -10.71
N GLN A 19 -43.73 77.36 -10.35
CA GLN A 19 -44.24 78.61 -10.93
C GLN A 19 -43.63 79.78 -10.17
N ASN A 20 -42.69 80.45 -10.85
CA ASN A 20 -42.58 81.90 -10.87
C ASN A 20 -41.60 82.25 -12.01
N GLY A 21 -42.14 82.44 -13.22
CA GLY A 21 -41.38 83.06 -14.31
C GLY A 21 -41.57 82.58 -15.75
N SER A 22 -42.65 81.88 -16.16
CA SER A 22 -42.70 81.39 -17.57
C SER A 22 -44.07 81.34 -18.27
N SER A 23 -45.09 82.09 -17.82
CA SER A 23 -46.38 82.11 -18.53
C SER A 23 -46.53 83.18 -19.62
N GLU A 24 -45.54 84.05 -19.84
CA GLU A 24 -45.58 85.10 -20.88
C GLU A 24 -44.85 84.72 -22.19
N GLU A 25 -43.93 83.75 -22.19
CA GLU A 25 -43.07 83.45 -23.35
C GLU A 25 -43.74 82.67 -24.50
N MET A 26 -44.88 81.97 -24.26
CA MET A 26 -45.46 81.06 -25.25
C MET A 26 -46.54 81.67 -26.18
N LEU A 27 -47.00 82.90 -25.92
CA LEU A 27 -48.14 83.49 -26.66
C LEU A 27 -47.76 84.13 -28.01
N TRP A 28 -46.47 84.36 -28.28
CA TRP A 28 -46.00 85.10 -29.46
C TRP A 28 -45.83 84.24 -30.73
N CYS A 29 -45.70 82.92 -30.60
CA CYS A 29 -45.40 81.99 -31.70
C CYS A 29 -46.50 80.96 -31.97
N SER A 30 -47.76 81.40 -31.97
CA SER A 30 -48.94 80.55 -32.25
C SER A 30 -49.75 81.07 -33.44
N GLY A 31 -50.56 80.20 -34.06
CA GLY A 31 -51.40 80.54 -35.22
C GLY A 31 -50.59 81.07 -36.42
N ASP A 32 -51.08 82.12 -37.08
CA ASP A 32 -50.46 82.72 -38.27
C ASP A 32 -49.08 83.38 -38.00
N ARG A 33 -48.70 83.58 -36.72
CA ARG A 33 -47.39 84.15 -36.33
C ARG A 33 -46.29 83.12 -36.16
N ALA A 34 -46.64 81.83 -36.18
CA ALA A 34 -45.70 80.73 -36.01
C ALA A 34 -44.61 80.68 -37.10
N THR A 35 -44.88 81.21 -38.30
CA THR A 35 -43.91 81.27 -39.41
C THR A 35 -43.11 82.58 -39.46
N SER A 36 -43.24 83.46 -38.45
CA SER A 36 -42.42 84.66 -38.41
C SER A 36 -40.94 84.29 -38.21
N PRO A 37 -39.98 85.03 -38.80
CA PRO A 37 -38.55 84.71 -38.68
C PRO A 37 -38.10 84.50 -37.23
N ILE A 38 -38.57 85.35 -36.31
CA ILE A 38 -38.21 85.27 -34.89
C ILE A 38 -38.75 83.99 -34.22
N CYS A 39 -39.94 83.54 -34.62
CA CYS A 39 -40.52 82.29 -34.11
C CYS A 39 -39.85 81.04 -34.69
N VAL A 40 -39.37 81.11 -35.93
CA VAL A 40 -38.56 80.04 -36.54
C VAL A 40 -37.23 79.93 -35.82
N GLU A 41 -36.55 81.05 -35.59
CA GLU A 41 -35.28 81.10 -34.86
C GLU A 41 -35.42 80.66 -33.40
N LEU A 42 -36.49 81.08 -32.70
CA LEU A 42 -36.78 80.64 -31.34
C LEU A 42 -36.99 79.12 -31.26
N ASN A 43 -37.78 78.55 -32.17
CA ASN A 43 -38.04 77.10 -32.19
C ASN A 43 -36.78 76.28 -32.49
N ASP A 44 -35.94 76.73 -33.44
CA ASP A 44 -34.66 76.09 -33.71
C ASP A 44 -33.73 76.20 -32.49
N ALA A 45 -33.63 77.38 -31.88
CA ALA A 45 -32.83 77.58 -30.68
C ALA A 45 -33.28 76.67 -29.52
N LEU A 46 -34.59 76.49 -29.31
CA LEU A 46 -35.14 75.57 -28.31
C LEU A 46 -34.78 74.11 -28.61
N LEU A 47 -34.87 73.69 -29.87
CA LEU A 47 -34.50 72.33 -30.29
C LEU A 47 -33.00 72.08 -30.07
N GLN A 48 -32.14 72.96 -30.59
CA GLN A 48 -30.69 72.83 -30.41
C GLN A 48 -30.28 72.88 -28.94
N ARG A 49 -30.94 73.73 -28.14
CA ARG A 49 -30.74 73.80 -26.69
C ARG A 49 -31.06 72.48 -26.03
N SER A 50 -32.22 71.89 -26.32
CA SER A 50 -32.64 70.60 -25.76
C SER A 50 -31.62 69.51 -26.09
N ASP A 51 -31.18 69.41 -27.34
CA ASP A 51 -30.18 68.42 -27.75
C ASP A 51 -28.83 68.65 -27.05
N ALA A 52 -28.34 69.89 -27.03
CA ALA A 52 -27.10 70.25 -26.36
C ALA A 52 -27.16 69.99 -24.85
N GLU A 53 -28.28 70.29 -24.20
CA GLU A 53 -28.50 70.07 -22.77
C GLU A 53 -28.48 68.58 -22.42
N VAL A 54 -29.13 67.73 -23.24
CA VAL A 54 -29.09 66.27 -23.04
C VAL A 54 -27.66 65.73 -23.15
N LEU A 55 -26.89 66.17 -24.14
CA LEU A 55 -25.50 65.72 -24.31
C LEU A 55 -24.58 66.27 -23.23
N SER A 56 -24.74 67.53 -22.85
CA SER A 56 -24.02 68.17 -21.75
C SER A 56 -24.24 67.42 -20.43
N ASN A 57 -25.49 67.13 -20.08
CA ASN A 57 -25.85 66.38 -18.87
C ASN A 57 -25.23 64.98 -18.88
N LYS A 58 -25.22 64.29 -20.03
CA LYS A 58 -24.55 62.98 -20.14
C LYS A 58 -23.04 63.10 -19.94
N ALA A 59 -22.40 64.08 -20.56
CA ALA A 59 -20.96 64.29 -20.44
C ALA A 59 -20.55 64.66 -19.00
N ALA A 60 -21.36 65.46 -18.31
CA ALA A 60 -21.14 65.88 -16.92
C ALA A 60 -21.23 64.74 -15.90
N MET A 61 -21.94 63.65 -16.21
CA MET A 61 -22.06 62.48 -15.33
C MET A 61 -20.86 61.52 -15.40
N VAL A 62 -19.97 61.69 -16.39
CA VAL A 62 -18.83 60.79 -16.59
C VAL A 62 -17.72 61.13 -15.62
N THR A 63 -17.33 60.17 -14.77
CA THR A 63 -16.22 60.33 -13.83
C THR A 63 -14.91 59.95 -14.51
N ASP A 64 -13.87 60.78 -14.37
CA ASP A 64 -12.54 60.58 -14.99
C ASP A 64 -12.60 60.28 -16.50
N PRO A 65 -13.12 61.22 -17.30
CA PRO A 65 -13.43 60.97 -18.70
C PRO A 65 -12.20 60.76 -19.59
N PRO A 66 -12.35 60.06 -20.74
CA PRO A 66 -11.24 59.80 -21.66
C PRO A 66 -10.88 60.99 -22.57
N TRP A 67 -11.55 62.13 -22.44
CA TRP A 67 -11.28 63.36 -23.18
C TRP A 67 -10.44 64.34 -22.37
N LYS A 68 -9.83 65.32 -23.05
CA LYS A 68 -9.04 66.35 -22.36
C LYS A 68 -9.96 67.34 -21.65
N ALA A 69 -9.46 67.94 -20.57
CA ALA A 69 -10.20 68.95 -19.83
C ALA A 69 -10.50 70.19 -20.70
N GLU A 70 -9.59 70.55 -21.61
CA GLU A 70 -9.79 71.68 -22.53
C GLU A 70 -10.98 71.44 -23.47
N ASP A 71 -11.08 70.25 -24.07
CA ASP A 71 -12.15 69.92 -25.03
C ASP A 71 -13.55 70.03 -24.38
N TYR A 72 -13.67 69.62 -23.11
CA TYR A 72 -14.91 69.77 -22.33
C TYR A 72 -15.18 71.23 -21.95
N ALA A 73 -14.14 71.98 -21.56
CA ALA A 73 -14.26 73.39 -21.22
C ALA A 73 -14.71 74.23 -22.44
N ASP A 74 -14.21 73.91 -23.64
CA ASP A 74 -14.63 74.54 -24.89
C ASP A 74 -16.11 74.26 -25.18
N ALA A 75 -16.55 73.00 -25.07
CA ALA A 75 -17.96 72.63 -25.26
C ALA A 75 -18.89 73.36 -24.28
N LEU A 76 -18.48 73.47 -23.02
CA LEU A 76 -19.21 74.18 -21.95
C LEU A 76 -19.23 75.69 -22.16
N THR A 77 -18.11 76.29 -22.58
CA THR A 77 -18.04 77.74 -22.83
C THR A 77 -19.00 78.12 -23.96
N VAL A 78 -18.98 77.36 -25.07
CA VAL A 78 -19.91 77.60 -26.20
C VAL A 78 -21.36 77.40 -25.75
N TYR A 79 -21.64 76.45 -24.87
CA TYR A 79 -22.97 76.21 -24.30
C TYR A 79 -23.47 77.40 -23.46
N GLU A 80 -22.63 77.93 -22.56
CA GLU A 80 -23.00 79.06 -21.70
C GLU A 80 -23.13 80.37 -22.51
N GLU A 81 -22.28 80.58 -23.52
CA GLU A 81 -22.46 81.69 -24.47
C GLU A 81 -23.78 81.59 -25.24
N ALA A 82 -24.19 80.38 -25.64
CA ALA A 82 -25.47 80.14 -26.31
C ALA A 82 -26.65 80.49 -25.38
N LYS A 83 -26.58 80.10 -24.10
CA LYS A 83 -27.58 80.45 -23.09
C LYS A 83 -27.68 81.97 -22.90
N ALA A 84 -26.55 82.66 -22.80
CA ALA A 84 -26.53 84.11 -22.66
C ALA A 84 -27.16 84.81 -23.89
N GLN A 85 -26.90 84.33 -25.11
CA GLN A 85 -27.56 84.87 -26.31
C GLN A 85 -29.06 84.59 -26.33
N PHE A 86 -29.46 83.40 -25.90
CA PHE A 86 -30.88 83.00 -25.80
C PHE A 86 -31.65 83.89 -24.81
N GLU A 87 -31.06 84.17 -23.64
CA GLU A 87 -31.64 85.05 -22.62
C GLU A 87 -31.77 86.51 -23.08
N ASN A 88 -30.92 86.95 -24.01
CA ASN A 88 -30.98 88.28 -24.61
C ASN A 88 -31.81 88.32 -25.93
N GLU A 89 -32.64 87.30 -26.18
CA GLU A 89 -33.54 87.17 -27.33
C GLU A 89 -32.83 87.13 -28.72
N TYR A 90 -31.52 86.89 -28.75
CA TYR A 90 -30.75 86.67 -29.98
C TYR A 90 -30.86 85.21 -30.45
N TYR A 91 -32.08 84.80 -30.83
CA TYR A 91 -32.38 83.38 -31.07
C TYR A 91 -31.60 82.74 -32.23
N GLY A 92 -31.37 83.44 -33.34
CA GLY A 92 -30.56 82.93 -34.46
C GLY A 92 -29.10 82.62 -34.08
N ASP A 93 -28.44 83.54 -33.36
CA ASP A 93 -27.08 83.32 -32.88
C ASP A 93 -27.02 82.22 -31.80
N ALA A 94 -28.00 82.23 -30.88
CA ALA A 94 -28.14 81.20 -29.85
C ALA A 94 -28.29 79.80 -30.46
N ALA A 95 -29.13 79.63 -31.48
CA ALA A 95 -29.30 78.36 -32.20
C ALA A 95 -27.99 77.86 -32.80
N SER A 96 -27.24 78.76 -33.45
CA SER A 96 -25.93 78.44 -34.04
C SER A 96 -24.92 77.99 -32.97
N LYS A 97 -24.84 78.69 -31.83
CA LYS A 97 -23.96 78.29 -30.72
C LYS A 97 -24.41 77.00 -30.02
N PHE A 98 -25.71 76.79 -29.80
CA PHE A 98 -26.23 75.53 -29.26
C PHE A 98 -25.91 74.36 -30.18
N SER A 99 -26.11 74.52 -31.49
CA SER A 99 -25.74 73.50 -32.49
C SER A 99 -24.24 73.18 -32.45
N LYS A 100 -23.38 74.22 -32.37
CA LYS A 100 -21.93 74.03 -32.21
C LYS A 100 -21.57 73.30 -30.90
N SER A 101 -22.19 73.66 -29.79
CA SER A 101 -21.98 72.99 -28.49
C SER A 101 -22.45 71.54 -28.54
N ARG A 102 -23.61 71.25 -29.15
CA ARG A 102 -24.11 69.90 -29.38
C ARG A 102 -23.10 69.05 -30.15
N ASP A 103 -22.51 69.60 -31.22
CA ASP A 103 -21.52 68.88 -32.03
C ASP A 103 -20.23 68.60 -31.23
N LEU A 104 -19.78 69.54 -30.40
CA LEU A 104 -18.64 69.35 -29.49
C LEU A 104 -18.94 68.25 -28.45
N TYR A 105 -20.08 68.30 -27.77
CA TYR A 105 -20.46 67.24 -26.81
C TYR A 105 -20.65 65.87 -27.49
N SER A 106 -21.20 65.85 -28.71
CA SER A 106 -21.34 64.62 -29.51
C SER A 106 -19.97 63.98 -29.81
N ALA A 107 -18.97 64.79 -30.17
CA ALA A 107 -17.61 64.31 -30.37
C ALA A 107 -17.00 63.70 -29.09
N LEU A 108 -17.18 64.34 -27.93
CA LEU A 108 -16.73 63.81 -26.63
C LEU A 108 -17.37 62.45 -26.31
N LEU A 109 -18.68 62.32 -26.49
CA LEU A 109 -19.42 61.09 -26.23
C LEU A 109 -19.08 59.97 -27.23
N SER A 110 -18.68 60.32 -28.46
CA SER A 110 -18.15 59.36 -29.43
C SER A 110 -16.80 58.79 -28.98
N THR A 111 -15.88 59.63 -28.49
CA THR A 111 -14.59 59.20 -27.90
C THR A 111 -14.80 58.30 -26.69
N LEU A 112 -15.79 58.60 -25.84
CA LEU A 112 -16.16 57.73 -24.73
C LEU A 112 -16.64 56.37 -25.22
N SER A 113 -17.52 56.33 -26.22
CA SER A 113 -18.06 55.07 -26.76
C SER A 113 -16.95 54.16 -27.33
N LEU A 114 -15.99 54.74 -28.06
CA LEU A 114 -14.82 54.01 -28.56
C LEU A 114 -13.92 53.50 -27.41
N SER A 115 -13.69 54.33 -26.40
CA SER A 115 -12.88 53.98 -25.24
C SER A 115 -13.52 52.85 -24.43
N ILE A 116 -14.85 52.87 -24.26
CA ILE A 116 -15.60 51.79 -23.63
C ILE A 116 -15.38 50.48 -24.41
N ALA A 117 -15.54 50.49 -25.73
CA ALA A 117 -15.37 49.29 -26.56
C ALA A 117 -13.94 48.70 -26.44
N MET A 118 -12.91 49.54 -26.46
CA MET A 118 -11.52 49.10 -26.30
C MET A 118 -11.25 48.50 -24.91
N ASN A 119 -11.75 49.14 -23.84
CA ASN A 119 -11.51 48.65 -22.48
C ASN A 119 -12.32 47.38 -22.17
N LYS A 120 -13.53 47.23 -22.75
CA LYS A 120 -14.29 45.97 -22.64
C LYS A 120 -13.50 44.80 -23.21
N LYS A 121 -12.91 44.98 -24.39
CA LYS A 121 -12.07 43.96 -25.02
C LYS A 121 -10.92 43.50 -24.12
N LEU A 122 -10.23 44.44 -23.45
CA LEU A 122 -9.15 44.11 -22.51
C LEU A 122 -9.63 43.27 -21.32
N VAL A 123 -10.84 43.54 -20.81
CA VAL A 123 -11.44 42.77 -19.72
C VAL A 123 -11.87 41.38 -20.21
N ASP A 124 -12.50 41.30 -21.38
CA ASP A 124 -13.00 40.03 -21.93
C ASP A 124 -11.86 39.05 -22.28
N GLU A 125 -10.73 39.57 -22.79
CA GLU A 125 -9.58 38.78 -23.22
C GLU A 125 -8.57 38.49 -22.08
N VAL A 126 -8.86 38.90 -20.83
CA VAL A 126 -7.93 38.75 -19.70
C VAL A 126 -7.58 37.29 -19.41
N GLY A 127 -8.53 36.38 -19.65
CA GLY A 127 -8.34 34.95 -19.43
C GLY A 127 -7.24 34.34 -20.32
N GLU A 128 -7.13 34.85 -21.55
CA GLU A 128 -6.17 34.36 -22.54
C GLU A 128 -4.83 35.11 -22.46
N THR A 129 -4.90 36.45 -22.39
CA THR A 129 -3.70 37.31 -22.36
C THR A 129 -2.96 37.22 -21.03
N ARG A 130 -3.68 36.91 -19.94
CA ARG A 130 -3.19 36.93 -18.56
C ARG A 130 -2.58 38.29 -18.15
N ASN A 131 -2.91 39.37 -18.87
CA ASN A 131 -2.48 40.72 -18.52
C ASN A 131 -3.44 41.35 -17.50
N PHE A 132 -3.48 40.76 -16.29
CA PHE A 132 -4.46 41.15 -15.27
C PHE A 132 -4.35 42.63 -14.87
N GLN A 133 -3.14 43.20 -14.86
CA GLN A 133 -2.98 44.60 -14.44
C GLN A 133 -3.62 45.58 -15.42
N GLU A 134 -3.48 45.32 -16.72
CA GLU A 134 -4.10 46.12 -17.77
C GLU A 134 -5.62 45.97 -17.74
N ALA A 135 -6.12 44.74 -17.64
CA ALA A 135 -7.55 44.46 -17.55
C ALA A 135 -8.21 45.04 -16.28
N ILE A 136 -7.53 45.01 -15.11
CA ILE A 136 -8.01 45.68 -13.89
C ILE A 136 -8.12 47.19 -14.09
N ASN A 137 -7.13 47.82 -14.72
CA ASN A 137 -7.16 49.24 -15.01
C ASN A 137 -8.31 49.59 -15.98
N ALA A 138 -8.53 48.75 -16.99
CA ALA A 138 -9.64 48.88 -17.94
C ALA A 138 -11.01 48.76 -17.24
N ALA A 139 -11.18 47.76 -16.36
CA ALA A 139 -12.41 47.57 -15.60
C ALA A 139 -12.71 48.73 -14.63
N LYS A 140 -11.67 49.32 -14.00
CA LYS A 140 -11.81 50.52 -13.16
C LYS A 140 -12.31 51.71 -13.98
N LYS A 141 -11.77 51.94 -15.19
CA LYS A 141 -12.23 52.98 -16.11
C LYS A 141 -13.69 52.76 -16.53
N LEU A 142 -14.06 51.54 -16.94
CA LEU A 142 -15.44 51.21 -17.30
C LEU A 142 -16.42 51.48 -16.16
N THR A 143 -16.02 51.17 -14.92
CA THR A 143 -16.82 51.46 -13.72
C THR A 143 -16.96 52.97 -13.48
N ALA A 144 -15.87 53.73 -13.62
CA ALA A 144 -15.87 55.20 -13.49
C ALA A 144 -16.72 55.89 -14.56
N TRP A 145 -16.72 55.36 -15.79
CA TRP A 145 -17.51 55.87 -16.91
C TRP A 145 -19.00 55.48 -16.86
N GLY A 146 -19.42 54.71 -15.85
CA GLY A 146 -20.80 54.24 -15.72
C GLY A 146 -21.21 53.22 -16.78
N ALA A 147 -20.24 52.59 -17.47
CA ALA A 147 -20.51 51.62 -18.53
C ALA A 147 -20.96 50.26 -17.97
N ASP A 148 -20.29 49.77 -16.93
CA ASP A 148 -20.59 48.51 -16.25
C ASP A 148 -20.12 48.58 -14.77
N SER A 149 -20.81 47.90 -13.86
CA SER A 149 -20.32 47.72 -12.48
C SER A 149 -19.45 46.46 -12.40
N LEU A 150 -18.13 46.64 -12.46
CA LEU A 150 -17.17 45.53 -12.54
C LEU A 150 -16.43 45.28 -11.20
N THR A 151 -17.03 45.67 -10.07
CA THR A 151 -16.37 45.59 -8.76
C THR A 151 -15.97 44.16 -8.38
N SER A 152 -16.84 43.17 -8.60
CA SER A 152 -16.51 41.75 -8.35
C SER A 152 -15.46 41.23 -9.32
N THR A 153 -15.56 41.57 -10.61
CA THR A 153 -14.60 41.18 -11.64
C THR A 153 -13.20 41.72 -11.34
N ILE A 154 -13.10 42.94 -10.81
CA ILE A 154 -11.82 43.51 -10.35
C ILE A 154 -11.22 42.67 -9.22
N VAL A 155 -12.01 42.27 -8.22
CA VAL A 155 -11.55 41.41 -7.12
C VAL A 155 -11.07 40.05 -7.63
N GLU A 156 -11.80 39.45 -8.56
CA GLU A 156 -11.43 38.18 -9.19
C GLU A 156 -10.11 38.30 -9.98
N MET A 157 -9.97 39.34 -10.80
CA MET A 157 -8.72 39.58 -11.54
C MET A 157 -7.54 39.88 -10.61
N GLU A 158 -7.77 40.56 -9.48
CA GLU A 158 -6.74 40.77 -8.46
C GLU A 158 -6.30 39.45 -7.80
N ALA A 159 -7.22 38.52 -7.56
CA ALA A 159 -6.90 37.17 -7.08
C ALA A 159 -6.09 36.40 -8.12
N MET A 160 -6.50 36.42 -9.40
CA MET A 160 -5.76 35.80 -10.50
C MET A 160 -4.34 36.38 -10.63
N ARG A 161 -4.18 37.70 -10.49
CA ARG A 161 -2.86 38.36 -10.50
C ARG A 161 -1.97 37.90 -9.34
N ARG A 162 -2.51 37.77 -8.13
CA ARG A 162 -1.77 37.24 -6.97
C ARG A 162 -1.33 35.79 -7.23
N ASP A 163 -2.24 34.98 -7.75
CA ASP A 163 -1.95 33.58 -8.06
C ASP A 163 -0.91 33.42 -9.18
N SER A 164 -0.86 34.33 -10.16
CA SER A 164 0.20 34.32 -11.17
C SER A 164 1.60 34.35 -10.56
N ALA A 165 1.83 35.20 -9.54
CA ALA A 165 3.11 35.27 -8.86
C ALA A 165 3.40 34.00 -8.04
N ARG A 166 2.37 33.43 -7.41
CA ARG A 166 2.46 32.17 -6.67
C ARG A 166 2.79 30.99 -7.56
N ILE A 167 2.24 30.94 -8.78
CA ILE A 167 2.53 29.90 -9.78
C ILE A 167 4.03 29.88 -10.13
N THR A 168 4.61 31.04 -10.41
CA THR A 168 6.07 31.16 -10.63
C THR A 168 6.84 30.67 -9.42
N LYS A 169 6.40 31.06 -8.20
CA LYS A 169 7.08 30.63 -6.97
C LYS A 169 7.02 29.14 -6.72
N ILE A 170 5.90 28.48 -7.04
CA ILE A 170 5.74 27.02 -6.95
C ILE A 170 6.78 26.34 -7.85
N ALA A 171 6.96 26.83 -9.08
CA ALA A 171 7.94 26.25 -10.00
C ALA A 171 9.36 26.32 -9.42
N GLU A 172 9.78 27.49 -8.93
CA GLU A 172 11.10 27.69 -8.30
C GLU A 172 11.32 26.73 -7.12
N LEU A 173 10.34 26.63 -6.21
CA LEU A 173 10.43 25.77 -5.03
C LEU A 173 10.57 24.29 -5.41
N LEU A 174 9.84 23.84 -6.43
CA LEU A 174 9.94 22.47 -6.92
C LEU A 174 11.27 22.19 -7.64
N ASP A 175 11.93 23.20 -8.20
CA ASP A 175 13.23 23.06 -8.84
C ASP A 175 14.37 22.97 -7.81
N VAL A 176 14.26 23.66 -6.67
CA VAL A 176 15.23 23.55 -5.56
C VAL A 176 14.91 22.44 -4.56
N GLY A 177 13.82 21.70 -4.74
CA GLY A 177 13.43 20.56 -3.90
C GLY A 177 12.66 20.92 -2.62
N GLU A 178 12.20 22.16 -2.48
CA GLU A 178 11.37 22.64 -1.36
C GLU A 178 9.90 22.22 -1.53
N VAL A 179 9.67 20.90 -1.53
CA VAL A 179 8.38 20.29 -1.90
C VAL A 179 7.25 20.66 -0.93
N GLN A 180 7.56 20.83 0.36
CA GLN A 180 6.56 21.15 1.39
C GLN A 180 6.01 22.57 1.22
N ASP A 181 6.88 23.55 0.99
CA ASP A 181 6.46 24.92 0.72
C ASP A 181 5.71 25.05 -0.60
N ALA A 182 6.16 24.32 -1.64
CA ALA A 182 5.44 24.28 -2.91
C ALA A 182 4.02 23.74 -2.75
N GLU A 183 3.83 22.64 -2.00
CA GLU A 183 2.52 22.06 -1.74
C GLU A 183 1.60 23.02 -0.97
N ARG A 184 2.14 23.71 0.04
CA ARG A 184 1.39 24.71 0.80
C ARG A 184 0.87 25.81 -0.12
N ILE A 185 1.73 26.39 -0.96
CA ILE A 185 1.33 27.46 -1.88
C ILE A 185 0.30 26.95 -2.92
N VAL A 186 0.45 25.71 -3.41
CA VAL A 186 -0.55 25.08 -4.30
C VAL A 186 -1.93 24.99 -3.63
N GLY A 187 -2.00 24.82 -2.31
CA GLY A 187 -3.23 24.81 -1.53
C GLY A 187 -3.83 26.20 -1.25
N GLU A 188 -3.06 27.27 -1.42
CA GLU A 188 -3.45 28.67 -1.16
C GLU A 188 -3.98 29.40 -2.41
N LEU A 189 -3.91 28.78 -3.59
CA LEU A 189 -4.40 29.37 -4.84
C LEU A 189 -5.92 29.50 -4.82
N GLU A 190 -6.40 30.68 -5.21
CA GLU A 190 -7.82 31.08 -5.13
C GLU A 190 -8.54 30.90 -6.49
N SER A 191 -7.80 31.09 -7.58
CA SER A 191 -8.32 31.18 -8.94
C SER A 191 -8.29 29.85 -9.70
N ASN A 192 -9.28 29.63 -10.56
CA ASN A 192 -9.41 28.43 -11.39
C ASN A 192 -8.66 28.52 -12.74
N ILE A 193 -8.19 29.71 -13.12
CA ILE A 193 -7.53 29.97 -14.40
C ILE A 193 -6.23 29.17 -14.59
N TYR A 194 -5.64 28.71 -13.48
CA TYR A 194 -4.42 27.89 -13.43
C TYR A 194 -4.69 26.41 -13.15
N ALA A 195 -5.91 25.91 -13.34
CA ALA A 195 -6.28 24.55 -12.95
C ALA A 195 -5.35 23.45 -13.55
N LYS A 196 -4.89 23.65 -14.79
CA LYS A 196 -4.00 22.71 -15.48
C LYS A 196 -2.59 22.72 -14.89
N GLU A 197 -2.06 23.90 -14.61
CA GLU A 197 -0.77 24.09 -13.95
C GLU A 197 -0.81 23.49 -12.55
N VAL A 198 -1.89 23.75 -11.79
CA VAL A 198 -2.12 23.19 -10.46
C VAL A 198 -2.13 21.67 -10.48
N GLN A 199 -2.83 21.05 -11.44
CA GLN A 199 -2.83 19.60 -11.58
C GLN A 199 -1.42 19.05 -11.85
N THR A 200 -0.65 19.73 -12.70
CA THR A 200 0.74 19.38 -13.02
C THR A 200 1.63 19.49 -11.79
N TYR A 201 1.54 20.58 -11.03
CA TYR A 201 2.31 20.76 -9.80
C TYR A 201 1.92 19.76 -8.71
N ARG A 202 0.64 19.44 -8.54
CA ARG A 202 0.20 18.39 -7.60
C ARG A 202 0.79 17.02 -7.96
N ALA A 203 0.80 16.67 -9.24
CA ALA A 203 1.43 15.43 -9.70
C ALA A 203 2.95 15.44 -9.43
N ARG A 204 3.64 16.55 -9.69
CA ARG A 204 5.08 16.72 -9.43
C ARG A 204 5.41 16.65 -7.93
N VAL A 205 4.64 17.34 -7.07
CA VAL A 205 4.74 17.26 -5.60
C VAL A 205 4.57 15.82 -5.14
N SER A 206 3.54 15.12 -5.62
CA SER A 206 3.30 13.73 -5.24
C SER A 206 4.43 12.79 -5.68
N ALA A 207 5.01 13.00 -6.87
CA ALA A 207 6.16 12.25 -7.33
C ALA A 207 7.38 12.48 -6.43
N LEU A 208 7.77 13.73 -6.20
CA LEU A 208 8.92 14.09 -5.37
C LEU A 208 8.79 13.60 -3.93
N LYS A 209 7.59 13.66 -3.34
CA LYS A 209 7.32 13.08 -2.01
C LYS A 209 7.54 11.57 -1.99
N ARG A 210 7.04 10.85 -3.00
CA ARG A 210 7.24 9.40 -3.11
C ARG A 210 8.72 9.05 -3.27
N ASP A 211 9.45 9.80 -4.09
CA ASP A 211 10.88 9.59 -4.32
C ASP A 211 11.71 9.87 -3.06
N SER A 212 11.41 10.95 -2.34
CA SER A 212 12.02 11.26 -1.05
C SER A 212 11.72 10.18 -0.01
N GLN A 213 10.47 9.74 0.11
CA GLN A 213 10.07 8.68 1.03
C GLN A 213 10.76 7.35 0.69
N PHE A 214 10.83 7.00 -0.60
CA PHE A 214 11.54 5.83 -1.08
C PHE A 214 13.02 5.88 -0.70
N SER A 215 13.69 6.99 -1.01
CA SER A 215 15.12 7.19 -0.73
C SER A 215 15.44 7.07 0.76
N ARG A 216 14.59 7.65 1.62
CA ARG A 216 14.69 7.52 3.08
C ARG A 216 14.54 6.07 3.53
N LEU A 217 13.52 5.35 3.05
CA LEU A 217 13.29 3.95 3.44
C LEU A 217 14.43 3.03 2.99
N VAL A 218 14.98 3.26 1.80
CA VAL A 218 16.16 2.53 1.31
C VAL A 218 17.36 2.83 2.20
N SER A 219 17.64 4.10 2.50
CA SER A 219 18.76 4.50 3.37
C SER A 219 18.64 3.90 4.78
N GLU A 220 17.45 3.98 5.39
CA GLU A 220 17.14 3.37 6.68
C GLU A 220 17.33 1.84 6.65
N GLY A 221 16.87 1.18 5.58
CA GLY A 221 17.04 -0.24 5.37
C GLY A 221 18.50 -0.66 5.22
N LEU A 222 19.29 0.05 4.43
CA LEU A 222 20.73 -0.24 4.28
C LEU A 222 21.49 -0.02 5.60
N LYS A 223 21.18 1.05 6.33
CA LYS A 223 21.77 1.30 7.65
C LYS A 223 21.41 0.23 8.68
N ALA A 224 20.19 -0.31 8.62
CA ALA A 224 19.78 -1.43 9.47
C ALA A 224 20.50 -2.74 9.07
N LEU A 225 20.80 -2.90 7.78
CA LEU A 225 21.53 -4.06 7.26
C LEU A 225 22.98 -4.06 7.77
N ASP A 226 23.64 -2.91 7.80
CA ASP A 226 24.98 -2.74 8.38
C ASP A 226 25.03 -3.12 9.88
N LYS A 227 23.90 -2.98 10.58
CA LYS A 227 23.74 -3.35 11.99
C LYS A 227 23.27 -4.79 12.20
N ASN A 228 23.10 -5.55 11.12
CA ASN A 228 22.52 -6.90 11.13
C ASN A 228 21.10 -6.97 11.74
N ASP A 229 20.35 -5.86 11.74
CA ASP A 229 18.96 -5.82 12.21
C ASP A 229 17.99 -6.24 11.10
N LEU A 230 17.95 -7.56 10.84
CA LEU A 230 17.19 -8.13 9.72
C LEU A 230 15.68 -7.85 9.80
N ALA A 231 15.14 -7.62 11.01
CA ALA A 231 13.73 -7.31 11.22
C ALA A 231 13.40 -5.91 10.69
N THR A 232 14.19 -4.90 11.09
CA THR A 232 14.01 -3.54 10.60
C THR A 232 14.23 -3.45 9.10
N VAL A 233 15.26 -4.12 8.56
CA VAL A 233 15.54 -4.13 7.12
C VAL A 233 14.35 -4.67 6.33
N LYS A 234 13.76 -5.78 6.77
CA LYS A 234 12.56 -6.35 6.12
C LYS A 234 11.41 -5.35 6.10
N ILE A 235 11.15 -4.67 7.21
CA ILE A 235 10.04 -3.70 7.30
C ILE A 235 10.28 -2.51 6.38
N THR A 236 11.46 -1.89 6.42
CA THR A 236 11.75 -0.67 5.65
C THR A 236 11.85 -0.95 4.15
N LEU A 237 12.53 -2.03 3.75
CA LEU A 237 12.70 -2.38 2.34
C LEU A 237 11.40 -2.92 1.70
N VAL A 238 10.53 -3.61 2.45
CA VAL A 238 9.20 -3.97 1.93
C VAL A 238 8.35 -2.72 1.68
N LYS A 239 8.41 -1.72 2.58
CA LYS A 239 7.74 -0.42 2.34
C LYS A 239 8.34 0.28 1.13
N ALA A 240 9.67 0.27 0.96
CA ALA A 240 10.32 0.84 -0.21
C ALA A 240 9.88 0.14 -1.52
N ARG A 241 9.78 -1.19 -1.51
CA ARG A 241 9.29 -1.98 -2.66
C ARG A 241 7.86 -1.64 -3.04
N ASN A 242 6.99 -1.34 -2.07
CA ASN A 242 5.62 -0.92 -2.35
C ASN A 242 5.55 0.45 -3.03
N LEU A 243 6.53 1.33 -2.79
CA LEU A 243 6.64 2.63 -3.48
C LEU A 243 7.25 2.49 -4.88
N ASN A 244 8.25 1.61 -5.04
CA ASN A 244 8.87 1.32 -6.34
C ASN A 244 9.15 -0.19 -6.49
N PRO A 245 8.21 -0.95 -7.06
CA PRO A 245 8.36 -2.40 -7.25
C PRO A 245 9.51 -2.80 -8.18
N GLY A 246 9.90 -1.91 -9.10
CA GLY A 246 10.95 -2.13 -10.08
C GLY A 246 12.37 -1.86 -9.57
N SER A 247 12.55 -1.47 -8.30
CA SER A 247 13.89 -1.19 -7.76
C SER A 247 14.72 -2.46 -7.61
N THR A 248 15.76 -2.60 -8.45
CA THR A 248 16.74 -3.68 -8.38
C THR A 248 17.43 -3.72 -7.01
N THR A 249 17.89 -2.57 -6.50
CA THR A 249 18.58 -2.46 -5.20
C THR A 249 17.74 -3.00 -4.05
N VAL A 250 16.45 -2.65 -4.00
CA VAL A 250 15.54 -3.15 -2.94
C VAL A 250 15.33 -4.65 -3.06
N ASN A 251 15.13 -5.15 -4.29
CA ASN A 251 14.87 -6.56 -4.53
C ASN A 251 16.09 -7.44 -4.21
N GLU A 252 17.30 -7.01 -4.59
CA GLU A 252 18.56 -7.69 -4.25
C GLU A 252 18.81 -7.71 -2.75
N ALA A 253 18.60 -6.59 -2.06
CA ALA A 253 18.75 -6.52 -0.61
C ALA A 253 17.76 -7.45 0.11
N LEU A 254 16.50 -7.49 -0.31
CA LEU A 254 15.49 -8.42 0.22
C LEU A 254 15.87 -9.89 -0.01
N LEU A 255 16.45 -10.22 -1.17
CA LEU A 255 16.95 -11.56 -1.45
C LEU A 255 18.13 -11.93 -0.54
N SER A 256 19.09 -11.01 -0.35
CA SER A 256 20.25 -11.21 0.53
C SER A 256 19.82 -11.48 1.97
N ILE A 257 18.80 -10.75 2.48
CA ILE A 257 18.25 -10.99 3.82
C ILE A 257 17.64 -12.38 3.92
N LYS A 258 16.87 -12.81 2.91
CA LYS A 258 16.27 -14.15 2.90
C LYS A 258 17.35 -15.25 2.97
N GLN A 259 18.46 -15.06 2.23
CA GLN A 259 19.61 -15.97 2.28
C GLN A 259 20.29 -15.98 3.65
N ARG A 260 20.51 -14.80 4.26
CA ARG A 260 21.10 -14.68 5.61
C ARG A 260 20.22 -15.33 6.68
N GLN A 261 18.90 -15.11 6.62
CA GLN A 261 17.95 -15.74 7.55
C GLN A 261 17.96 -17.27 7.42
N ARG A 262 18.05 -17.78 6.20
CA ARG A 262 18.22 -19.22 5.95
C ARG A 262 19.52 -19.74 6.54
N ALA A 263 20.64 -19.05 6.34
CA ALA A 263 21.93 -19.45 6.91
C ALA A 263 21.92 -19.47 8.45
N ILE A 264 21.36 -18.45 9.11
CA ILE A 264 21.22 -18.40 10.57
C ILE A 264 20.39 -19.60 11.07
N ARG A 265 19.29 -19.91 10.39
CA ARG A 265 18.43 -21.04 10.75
C ARG A 265 19.15 -22.38 10.59
N ILE A 266 19.95 -22.55 9.53
CA ILE A 266 20.76 -23.75 9.32
C ILE A 266 21.75 -23.91 10.47
N ILE A 267 22.51 -22.87 10.83
CA ILE A 267 23.48 -22.91 11.94
C ILE A 267 22.80 -23.33 13.26
N ALA A 268 21.64 -22.73 13.58
CA ALA A 268 20.90 -23.07 14.79
C ALA A 268 20.42 -24.53 14.79
N MET A 269 20.04 -25.06 13.63
CA MET A 269 19.63 -26.47 13.50
C MET A 269 20.81 -27.44 13.55
N GLU A 270 21.99 -27.05 13.05
CA GLU A 270 23.22 -27.84 13.18
C GLU A 270 23.63 -27.98 14.66
N GLU A 271 23.43 -26.94 15.47
CA GLU A 271 23.65 -26.99 16.92
C GLU A 271 22.69 -27.99 17.60
N VAL A 272 21.38 -27.90 17.31
CA VAL A 272 20.38 -28.85 17.82
C VAL A 272 20.65 -30.29 17.35
N LEU A 273 21.07 -30.45 16.09
CA LEU A 273 21.48 -31.76 15.56
C LEU A 273 22.66 -32.33 16.35
N SER A 274 23.67 -31.52 16.63
CA SER A 274 24.83 -31.93 17.42
C SER A 274 24.41 -32.38 18.83
N GLU A 275 23.52 -31.64 19.50
CA GLU A 275 22.98 -32.03 20.81
C GLU A 275 22.25 -33.38 20.76
N HIS A 276 21.38 -33.59 19.76
CA HIS A 276 20.68 -34.86 19.61
C HIS A 276 21.60 -36.03 19.29
N LEU A 277 22.64 -35.82 18.47
CA LEU A 277 23.64 -36.86 18.17
C LEU A 277 24.49 -37.20 19.40
N GLN A 278 24.90 -36.20 20.19
CA GLN A 278 25.63 -36.42 21.45
C GLN A 278 24.78 -37.14 22.49
N ALA A 279 23.48 -36.86 22.54
CA ALA A 279 22.53 -37.56 23.39
C ALA A 279 22.09 -38.93 22.84
N GLU A 280 22.61 -39.35 21.69
CA GLU A 280 22.21 -40.57 20.96
C GLU A 280 20.69 -40.67 20.72
N ASN A 281 20.02 -39.52 20.57
CA ASN A 281 18.61 -39.41 20.23
C ASN A 281 18.44 -39.39 18.71
N TYR A 282 18.63 -40.56 18.09
CA TYR A 282 18.67 -40.69 16.64
C TYR A 282 17.35 -40.34 15.94
N LEU A 283 16.20 -40.57 16.58
CA LEU A 283 14.90 -40.18 16.04
C LEU A 283 14.79 -38.65 15.91
N ALA A 284 15.12 -37.91 16.97
CA ALA A 284 15.09 -36.45 16.92
C ALA A 284 16.17 -35.90 15.96
N ALA A 285 17.35 -36.51 15.92
CA ALA A 285 18.40 -36.15 14.96
C ALA A 285 17.95 -36.35 13.50
N LEU A 286 17.22 -37.44 13.21
CA LEU A 286 16.68 -37.72 11.88
C LEU A 286 15.65 -36.67 11.45
N ASP A 287 14.79 -36.22 12.36
CA ASP A 287 13.81 -35.16 12.06
C ASP A 287 14.51 -33.84 11.73
N VAL A 288 15.52 -33.44 12.52
CA VAL A 288 16.33 -32.23 12.25
C VAL A 288 17.06 -32.33 10.92
N LEU A 289 17.64 -33.50 10.59
CA LEU A 289 18.32 -33.73 9.31
C LEU A 289 17.36 -33.61 8.11
N ARG A 290 16.13 -34.10 8.23
CA ARG A 290 15.11 -33.98 7.17
C ARG A 290 14.68 -32.53 6.97
N ASP A 291 14.51 -31.79 8.05
CA ASP A 291 14.22 -30.36 7.97
C ASP A 291 15.39 -29.57 7.34
N LEU A 292 16.63 -29.93 7.68
CA LEU A 292 17.84 -29.38 7.05
C LEU A 292 17.89 -29.72 5.55
N GLU A 293 17.59 -30.96 5.15
CA GLU A 293 17.55 -31.36 3.74
C GLU A 293 16.47 -30.59 2.96
N ALA A 294 15.28 -30.41 3.54
CA ALA A 294 14.21 -29.62 2.93
C ALA A 294 14.62 -28.15 2.75
N MET A 295 15.44 -27.63 3.66
CA MET A 295 15.96 -26.28 3.59
C MET A 295 17.14 -26.14 2.65
N ASP A 296 18.12 -27.04 2.64
CA ASP A 296 19.33 -27.01 1.82
C ASP A 296 19.75 -28.40 1.32
N PRO A 297 19.14 -28.88 0.21
CA PRO A 297 19.38 -30.23 -0.28
C PRO A 297 20.84 -30.46 -0.65
N SER A 298 21.48 -31.47 -0.06
CA SER A 298 22.85 -31.86 -0.40
C SER A 298 23.02 -33.39 -0.36
N SER A 299 24.01 -33.90 -1.11
CA SER A 299 24.37 -35.33 -1.07
C SER A 299 24.84 -35.77 0.33
N ASN A 300 25.54 -34.88 1.04
CA ASN A 300 26.07 -35.17 2.37
C ASN A 300 24.94 -35.33 3.39
N LEU A 301 23.92 -34.47 3.35
CA LEU A 301 22.74 -34.61 4.23
C LEU A 301 21.98 -35.91 3.94
N ARG A 302 21.78 -36.27 2.66
CA ARG A 302 21.14 -37.55 2.30
C ARG A 302 21.90 -38.77 2.80
N ALA A 303 23.22 -38.76 2.68
CA ALA A 303 24.06 -39.82 3.21
C ALA A 303 23.93 -39.91 4.75
N LYS A 304 23.90 -38.76 5.43
CA LYS A 304 23.72 -38.71 6.89
C LYS A 304 22.33 -39.19 7.32
N ILE A 305 21.27 -38.84 6.60
CA ILE A 305 19.91 -39.33 6.84
C ILE A 305 19.86 -40.86 6.71
N ALA A 306 20.44 -41.42 5.66
CA ALA A 306 20.50 -42.87 5.45
C ALA A 306 21.29 -43.56 6.57
N GLU A 307 22.40 -42.97 7.01
CA GLU A 307 23.21 -43.46 8.12
C GLU A 307 22.41 -43.48 9.44
N ILE A 308 21.82 -42.35 9.85
CA ILE A 308 21.05 -42.27 11.11
C ILE A 308 19.81 -43.16 11.06
N SER A 309 19.17 -43.30 9.89
CA SER A 309 18.04 -44.23 9.70
C SER A 309 18.46 -45.69 9.93
N SER A 310 19.64 -46.08 9.45
CA SER A 310 20.21 -47.42 9.68
C SER A 310 20.47 -47.67 11.16
N TYR A 311 20.92 -46.66 11.92
CA TYR A 311 21.15 -46.81 13.36
C TYR A 311 19.84 -47.10 14.10
N ILE A 312 18.77 -46.36 13.78
CA ILE A 312 17.44 -46.57 14.34
C ILE A 312 16.92 -47.98 14.03
N GLU A 313 17.10 -48.44 12.79
CA GLU A 313 16.67 -49.78 12.39
C GLU A 313 17.43 -50.88 13.15
N ILE A 314 18.75 -50.76 13.26
CA ILE A 314 19.59 -51.69 14.01
C ILE A 314 19.20 -51.70 15.49
N GLU A 315 19.01 -50.54 16.09
CA GLU A 315 18.60 -50.44 17.49
C GLU A 315 17.25 -51.13 17.73
N ASN A 316 16.25 -50.85 16.88
CA ASN A 316 14.93 -51.48 16.99
C ASN A 316 14.99 -53.00 16.85
N ARG A 317 15.86 -53.51 15.97
CA ARG A 317 16.11 -54.95 15.84
C ARG A 317 16.74 -55.51 17.10
N ILE A 318 17.75 -54.84 17.68
CA ILE A 318 18.37 -55.25 18.95
C ILE A 318 17.32 -55.33 20.06
N ASP A 319 16.49 -54.29 20.22
CA ASP A 319 15.46 -54.24 21.25
C ASP A 319 14.42 -55.36 21.06
N THR A 320 13.94 -55.55 19.82
CA THR A 320 12.99 -56.62 19.49
C THR A 320 13.55 -58.01 19.82
N TYR A 321 14.81 -58.26 19.47
CA TYR A 321 15.43 -59.56 19.74
C TYR A 321 15.78 -59.74 21.21
N ALA A 322 16.18 -58.68 21.93
CA ALA A 322 16.46 -58.73 23.36
C ALA A 322 15.22 -59.18 24.15
N ASP A 323 14.04 -58.70 23.77
CA ASP A 323 12.76 -59.10 24.37
C ASP A 323 12.39 -60.55 24.03
N GLN A 324 12.64 -60.97 22.79
CA GLN A 324 12.30 -62.33 22.33
C GLN A 324 13.28 -63.41 22.80
N LEU A 325 14.51 -63.04 23.17
CA LEU A 325 15.62 -63.95 23.48
C LEU A 325 15.46 -64.64 24.85
N THR A 326 14.42 -65.45 24.98
CA THR A 326 14.16 -66.30 26.16
C THR A 326 14.69 -67.73 25.97
N SER A 327 14.80 -68.21 24.73
CA SER A 327 15.44 -69.48 24.37
C SER A 327 16.00 -69.43 22.95
N LEU A 328 16.96 -70.30 22.65
CA LEU A 328 17.50 -70.48 21.28
C LEU A 328 16.92 -71.71 20.58
N SER A 329 15.73 -72.15 20.96
CA SER A 329 15.12 -73.35 20.39
C SER A 329 14.55 -73.16 18.98
N SER A 330 14.19 -71.92 18.62
CA SER A 330 13.70 -71.56 17.27
C SER A 330 14.87 -71.36 16.30
N VAL A 331 14.86 -72.11 15.19
CA VAL A 331 15.88 -71.98 14.13
C VAL A 331 15.83 -70.60 13.46
N SER A 332 14.63 -70.06 13.22
CA SER A 332 14.46 -68.76 12.56
C SER A 332 14.95 -67.61 13.43
N LEU A 333 14.64 -67.63 14.73
CA LEU A 333 15.11 -66.62 15.69
C LEU A 333 16.64 -66.64 15.80
N ARG A 334 17.25 -67.83 15.84
CA ARG A 334 18.73 -67.95 15.86
C ARG A 334 19.35 -67.30 14.62
N LYS A 335 18.87 -67.64 13.42
CA LYS A 335 19.40 -67.08 12.17
C LYS A 335 19.26 -65.57 12.14
N ALA A 336 18.08 -65.04 12.50
CA ALA A 336 17.82 -63.61 12.50
C ALA A 336 18.75 -62.84 13.47
N ILE A 337 18.97 -63.36 14.68
CA ILE A 337 19.91 -62.75 15.64
C ILE A 337 21.36 -62.84 15.13
N GLN A 338 21.76 -63.98 14.55
CA GLN A 338 23.10 -64.14 13.97
C GLN A 338 23.35 -63.17 12.82
N GLU A 339 22.36 -62.93 11.96
CA GLU A 339 22.43 -61.96 10.88
C GLU A 339 22.64 -60.53 11.41
N VAL A 340 21.89 -60.13 12.44
CA VAL A 340 22.03 -58.81 13.08
C VAL A 340 23.41 -58.65 13.72
N ILE A 341 23.88 -59.67 14.46
CA ILE A 341 25.22 -59.63 15.08
C ILE A 341 26.29 -59.49 14.01
N ALA A 342 26.21 -60.29 12.94
CA ALA A 342 27.18 -60.23 11.84
C ALA A 342 27.17 -58.87 11.12
N GLU A 343 25.99 -58.29 10.91
CA GLU A 343 25.84 -56.96 10.31
C GLU A 343 26.50 -55.88 11.16
N ILE A 344 26.22 -55.85 12.48
CA ILE A 344 26.81 -54.88 13.42
C ILE A 344 28.33 -55.05 13.49
N GLU A 345 28.84 -56.29 13.58
CA GLU A 345 30.28 -56.58 13.61
C GLU A 345 30.99 -56.15 12.31
N SER A 346 30.32 -56.27 11.17
CA SER A 346 30.87 -55.85 9.87
C SER A 346 30.95 -54.34 9.71
N ALA A 347 30.11 -53.59 10.42
CA ALA A 347 29.94 -52.14 10.27
C ALA A 347 30.76 -51.31 11.28
N ASP A 348 31.59 -51.96 12.11
CA ASP A 348 32.21 -51.43 13.32
C ASP A 348 31.17 -51.05 14.39
N VAL A 349 31.22 -51.75 15.53
CA VAL A 349 30.25 -51.59 16.63
C VAL A 349 30.27 -50.16 17.19
N THR A 350 31.45 -49.54 17.24
CA THR A 350 31.63 -48.21 17.84
C THR A 350 30.93 -47.11 17.04
N ARG A 351 30.59 -47.37 15.78
CA ARG A 351 29.88 -46.44 14.89
C ARG A 351 28.47 -46.11 15.37
N PHE A 352 27.84 -47.00 16.15
CA PHE A 352 26.43 -46.85 16.56
C PHE A 352 26.23 -46.09 17.87
N GLY A 353 27.30 -45.60 18.51
CA GLY A 353 27.23 -44.95 19.81
C GLY A 353 27.25 -45.92 20.99
N ASP A 354 27.59 -45.40 22.17
CA ASP A 354 27.84 -46.17 23.39
C ASP A 354 26.57 -46.87 23.88
N ARG A 355 25.39 -46.25 23.70
CA ARG A 355 24.11 -46.82 24.14
C ARG A 355 23.71 -48.02 23.29
N VAL A 356 23.81 -47.89 21.97
CA VAL A 356 23.49 -48.99 21.04
C VAL A 356 24.52 -50.09 21.15
N GLU A 357 25.81 -49.74 21.29
CA GLU A 357 26.87 -50.69 21.58
C GLU A 357 26.56 -51.47 22.87
N SER A 358 26.20 -50.79 23.96
CA SER A 358 25.85 -51.45 25.22
C SER A 358 24.67 -52.42 25.07
N LYS A 359 23.61 -52.03 24.36
CA LYS A 359 22.47 -52.91 24.05
C LYS A 359 22.90 -54.13 23.24
N TYR A 360 23.74 -53.92 22.22
CA TYR A 360 24.31 -55.00 21.41
C TYR A 360 25.15 -55.97 22.26
N GLN A 361 26.03 -55.47 23.13
CA GLN A 361 26.86 -56.31 24.00
C GLN A 361 26.00 -57.15 24.95
N GLN A 362 24.93 -56.57 25.50
CA GLN A 362 23.96 -57.30 26.33
C GLN A 362 23.25 -58.41 25.54
N LEU A 363 22.77 -58.10 24.33
CA LEU A 363 22.16 -59.08 23.44
C LEU A 363 23.13 -60.22 23.10
N LYS A 364 24.37 -59.89 22.72
CA LYS A 364 25.41 -60.85 22.34
C LYS A 364 25.84 -61.73 23.51
N ALA A 365 26.00 -61.16 24.70
CA ALA A 365 26.33 -61.92 25.91
C ALA A 365 25.22 -62.92 26.25
N ARG A 366 23.96 -62.48 26.21
CA ARG A 366 22.79 -63.34 26.44
C ARG A 366 22.67 -64.43 25.38
N TYR A 367 22.89 -64.09 24.11
CA TYR A 367 22.89 -65.05 23.01
C TYR A 367 23.97 -66.11 23.20
N THR A 368 25.19 -65.70 23.56
CA THR A 368 26.32 -66.60 23.79
C THR A 368 26.07 -67.55 24.96
N ALA A 369 25.49 -67.05 26.06
CA ALA A 369 25.12 -67.88 27.21
C ALA A 369 24.06 -68.94 26.84
N LEU A 370 23.09 -68.58 26.01
CA LEU A 370 22.07 -69.51 25.52
C LEU A 370 22.56 -70.41 24.37
N ALA A 371 23.70 -70.12 23.74
CA ALA A 371 24.25 -70.92 22.65
C ALA A 371 24.97 -72.19 23.13
N VAL A 372 25.34 -72.25 24.41
CA VAL A 372 25.97 -73.43 25.02
C VAL A 372 24.91 -74.49 25.28
N LYS A 373 25.02 -75.64 24.58
CA LYS A 373 24.07 -76.75 24.74
C LYS A 373 24.26 -77.45 26.09
N VAL A 374 23.13 -77.83 26.71
CA VAL A 374 23.05 -78.60 27.96
C VAL A 374 22.73 -80.06 27.63
N GLU A 375 23.35 -81.00 28.36
CA GLU A 375 23.01 -82.42 28.25
C GLU A 375 21.70 -82.71 29.01
N LEU A 376 20.64 -83.03 28.27
CA LEU A 376 19.35 -83.45 28.78
C LEU A 376 19.28 -84.98 28.74
N GLU A 377 19.36 -85.61 29.90
CA GLU A 377 19.23 -87.06 30.07
C GLU A 377 17.76 -87.39 30.36
N LEU A 378 17.17 -88.24 29.52
CA LEU A 378 15.79 -88.67 29.59
C LEU A 378 15.72 -90.15 29.92
N ILE A 379 14.96 -90.50 30.96
CA ILE A 379 14.66 -91.88 31.34
C ILE A 379 13.20 -92.20 31.01
N SER A 380 12.95 -93.35 30.37
CA SER A 380 11.61 -93.83 30.02
C SER A 380 11.52 -95.36 30.16
N ASP A 381 10.32 -95.92 29.98
CA ASP A 381 9.98 -97.35 30.15
C ASP A 381 10.48 -98.25 29.00
N GLY A 382 10.95 -97.67 27.89
CA GLY A 382 11.40 -98.39 26.70
C GLY A 382 10.32 -98.85 25.72
N ILE A 383 9.04 -98.54 25.98
CA ILE A 383 7.89 -98.97 25.16
C ILE A 383 6.95 -97.82 24.78
N SER A 384 6.89 -96.75 25.58
CA SER A 384 6.03 -95.60 25.34
C SER A 384 6.76 -94.57 24.45
N PRO A 385 6.18 -94.15 23.30
CA PRO A 385 6.84 -93.19 22.44
C PRO A 385 6.83 -91.78 23.06
N VAL A 386 8.00 -91.14 23.05
CA VAL A 386 8.22 -89.80 23.59
C VAL A 386 8.33 -88.75 22.48
N LEU A 387 7.76 -87.57 22.72
CA LEU A 387 7.84 -86.38 21.88
C LEU A 387 8.44 -85.22 22.67
N ILE A 388 9.35 -84.45 22.06
CA ILE A 388 9.84 -83.19 22.64
C ILE A 388 9.41 -82.00 21.77
N LYS A 389 8.85 -80.97 22.40
CA LYS A 389 8.52 -79.69 21.76
C LYS A 389 9.29 -78.54 22.42
N PRO A 390 9.94 -77.66 21.64
CA PRO A 390 10.19 -77.78 20.19
C PRO A 390 11.24 -78.86 19.88
N GLY A 391 11.13 -79.50 18.70
CA GLY A 391 12.01 -80.60 18.30
C GLY A 391 11.31 -81.60 17.38
N GLY A 392 10.87 -82.72 17.93
CA GLY A 392 10.25 -83.81 17.16
C GLY A 392 10.09 -85.09 17.99
N ARG A 393 9.67 -86.19 17.33
CA ARG A 393 9.47 -87.49 17.98
C ARG A 393 10.83 -88.11 18.32
N LEU A 394 11.02 -88.46 19.58
CA LEU A 394 12.24 -89.10 20.09
C LEU A 394 12.17 -90.64 20.01
N GLY A 395 10.97 -91.20 19.87
CA GLY A 395 10.76 -92.64 19.75
C GLY A 395 10.67 -93.32 21.12
N GLU A 396 11.00 -94.61 21.15
CA GLU A 396 10.96 -95.47 22.33
C GLU A 396 12.39 -95.72 22.82
N PHE A 397 12.66 -95.50 24.10
CA PHE A 397 14.00 -95.65 24.67
C PHE A 397 13.93 -95.88 26.18
N LYS A 398 14.99 -96.46 26.76
CA LYS A 398 15.15 -96.55 28.23
C LYS A 398 15.97 -95.39 28.80
N ASN A 399 17.06 -95.03 28.12
CA ASN A 399 17.87 -93.85 28.41
C ASN A 399 18.24 -93.16 27.09
N LEU A 400 18.03 -91.86 27.00
CA LEU A 400 18.43 -91.03 25.86
C LEU A 400 19.04 -89.72 26.35
N VAL A 401 20.27 -89.42 25.92
CA VAL A 401 20.95 -88.16 26.19
C VAL A 401 20.87 -87.25 24.96
N LEU A 402 20.31 -86.06 25.12
CA LEU A 402 20.17 -85.04 24.08
C LEU A 402 20.99 -83.80 24.43
N ARG A 403 21.59 -83.16 23.43
CA ARG A 403 22.21 -81.84 23.59
C ARG A 403 21.24 -80.76 23.12
N VAL A 404 20.57 -80.14 24.07
CA VAL A 404 19.53 -79.13 23.82
C VAL A 404 20.03 -77.74 24.18
N TYR A 405 19.47 -76.71 23.56
CA TYR A 405 19.75 -75.33 24.01
C TYR A 405 19.03 -75.07 25.34
N PRO A 406 19.49 -74.13 26.17
CA PRO A 406 18.72 -73.67 27.30
C PRO A 406 17.36 -73.10 26.88
N GLY A 407 16.34 -73.33 27.70
CA GLY A 407 14.98 -72.88 27.46
C GLY A 407 13.90 -73.82 27.98
N ASN A 408 12.67 -73.55 27.55
CA ASN A 408 11.48 -74.29 27.97
C ASN A 408 11.15 -75.40 26.98
N TYR A 409 11.05 -76.63 27.48
CA TYR A 409 10.68 -77.80 26.70
C TYR A 409 9.42 -78.45 27.27
N ARG A 410 8.63 -79.03 26.38
CA ARG A 410 7.50 -79.88 26.73
C ARG A 410 7.78 -81.28 26.21
N LEU A 411 7.91 -82.22 27.14
CA LEU A 411 8.02 -83.63 26.86
C LEU A 411 6.62 -84.23 26.98
N SER A 412 6.20 -85.01 26.00
CA SER A 412 4.94 -85.73 26.06
C SER A 412 5.14 -87.21 25.77
N VAL A 413 4.54 -88.05 26.60
CA VAL A 413 4.68 -89.51 26.54
C VAL A 413 3.31 -90.15 26.44
N ARG A 414 3.11 -90.99 25.42
CA ARG A 414 1.85 -91.71 25.22
C ARG A 414 1.90 -93.05 25.95
N CYS A 415 1.49 -93.04 27.22
CA CYS A 415 1.40 -94.26 28.02
C CYS A 415 0.31 -95.21 27.48
N VAL A 416 0.65 -96.48 27.26
CA VAL A 416 -0.29 -97.49 26.76
C VAL A 416 -1.44 -97.66 27.76
N GLY A 417 -2.68 -97.47 27.30
CA GLY A 417 -3.89 -97.60 28.14
C GLY A 417 -4.16 -96.45 29.10
N ARG A 418 -3.43 -95.32 29.02
CA ARG A 418 -3.60 -94.14 29.89
C ARG A 418 -3.58 -92.82 29.12
N GLN A 419 -3.87 -91.72 29.82
CA GLN A 419 -3.73 -90.36 29.28
C GLN A 419 -2.25 -90.01 29.03
N GLU A 420 -2.02 -89.10 28.09
CA GLU A 420 -0.69 -88.61 27.74
C GLU A 420 -0.07 -87.86 28.93
N LEU A 421 1.13 -88.28 29.34
CA LEU A 421 1.90 -87.58 30.38
C LEU A 421 2.63 -86.40 29.73
N VAL A 422 2.34 -85.18 30.20
CA VAL A 422 2.96 -83.95 29.68
C VAL A 422 3.80 -83.30 30.76
N THR A 423 5.12 -83.33 30.60
CA THR A 423 6.09 -82.73 31.51
C THR A 423 6.66 -81.45 30.91
N LYS A 424 6.45 -80.31 31.59
CA LYS A 424 7.13 -79.06 31.25
C LYS A 424 8.45 -79.00 32.01
N ILE A 425 9.55 -78.78 31.29
CA ILE A 425 10.87 -78.63 31.87
C ILE A 425 11.48 -77.30 31.46
N GLU A 426 12.18 -76.68 32.39
CA GLU A 426 13.06 -75.55 32.13
C GLU A 426 14.51 -76.06 32.19
N VAL A 427 15.26 -75.80 31.13
CA VAL A 427 16.69 -76.10 31.03
C VAL A 427 17.44 -74.78 31.19
N PRO A 428 18.00 -74.48 32.37
CA PRO A 428 18.67 -73.21 32.61
C PRO A 428 20.01 -73.11 31.87
N ALA A 429 20.41 -71.88 31.52
CA ALA A 429 21.71 -71.63 30.92
C ALA A 429 22.84 -71.95 31.93
N GLY A 430 23.95 -72.52 31.45
CA GLY A 430 25.10 -72.86 32.28
C GLY A 430 25.01 -74.18 33.06
N ALA A 431 23.88 -74.89 33.01
CA ALA A 431 23.81 -76.25 33.55
C ALA A 431 24.64 -77.22 32.70
N ALA A 432 25.45 -78.07 33.33
CA ALA A 432 26.18 -79.11 32.60
C ALA A 432 25.24 -80.26 32.15
N ARG A 433 24.32 -80.66 33.03
CA ARG A 433 23.38 -81.77 32.81
C ARG A 433 22.04 -81.52 33.50
N ARG A 434 20.95 -81.97 32.89
CA ARG A 434 19.59 -82.03 33.47
C ARG A 434 18.99 -83.42 33.25
N LEU A 435 18.55 -84.06 34.33
CA LEU A 435 17.88 -85.38 34.29
C LEU A 435 16.36 -85.19 34.36
N VAL A 436 15.61 -85.94 33.55
CA VAL A 436 14.14 -85.96 33.55
C VAL A 436 13.65 -87.41 33.43
N ASP A 437 12.81 -87.81 34.37
CA ASP A 437 12.13 -89.11 34.36
C ASP A 437 10.74 -88.96 33.72
N LEU A 438 10.47 -89.79 32.72
CA LEU A 438 9.24 -89.82 31.95
C LEU A 438 8.54 -91.19 32.04
N THR A 439 8.92 -92.02 33.01
CA THR A 439 8.38 -93.37 33.18
C THR A 439 6.88 -93.31 33.47
N CYS A 440 6.09 -94.03 32.66
CA CYS A 440 4.68 -94.26 32.94
C CYS A 440 4.60 -95.20 34.15
N GLY A 441 4.40 -94.64 35.35
CA GLY A 441 4.32 -95.41 36.60
C GLY A 441 3.38 -96.62 36.46
N ILE A 442 3.79 -97.78 36.95
CA ILE A 442 3.00 -99.03 36.86
C ILE A 442 1.70 -98.88 37.63
#